data_AF-A0A6M8B5P9-F1
#
_entry.id   AF-A0A6M8B5P9-F1
#
_cell.length_a   1.000
_cell.length_b   1.000
_cell.length_c   1.000
_cell.angle_alpha   90.00
_cell.angle_beta   90.00
_cell.angle_gamma   90.00
#
_symmetry.space_group_name_H-M   'P 1'
#
loop_
_entity.id
_entity.type
_entity.pdbx_description
1 polymer ?
#
loop_
_entity_poly.entity_id
_entity_poly.type
_entity_poly.pdbx_seq_one_letter_code
_entity_poly.pdbx_strand_id
1 'polypeptide(L)'
;MKPLLFKAVVLLPVLCLTSLLSIGWVAFPAIAQTLQGRGQIVSGPGQGSVVQISLTINGNQVTFHSGPSQGQTAQIQNGVARTPDGNVWQFAQGRRQVTLYSGNRVIVYVLR
;
A
#
# COMPACT_ATOMS: atom_id res chain seq x y z
N MET A 1 59.92 -27.10 16.96
CA MET A 1 59.09 -25.87 16.91
C MET A 1 58.39 -25.78 15.56
N LYS A 2 57.07 -25.97 15.49
CA LYS A 2 56.14 -25.36 14.50
C LYS A 2 54.69 -25.87 14.74
N PRO A 3 53.95 -25.31 15.71
CA PRO A 3 52.51 -25.57 15.88
C PRO A 3 51.63 -24.55 15.10
N LEU A 4 52.21 -23.79 14.16
CA LEU A 4 51.55 -22.63 13.55
C LEU A 4 50.77 -22.96 12.25
N LEU A 5 51.05 -24.10 11.59
CA LEU A 5 50.42 -24.42 10.31
C LEU A 5 48.98 -24.94 10.44
N PHE A 6 48.63 -25.56 11.59
CA PHE A 6 47.33 -26.21 11.77
C PHE A 6 46.18 -25.25 12.09
N LYS A 7 46.48 -24.08 12.67
CA LYS A 7 45.45 -23.09 13.03
C LYS A 7 44.93 -22.30 11.82
N ALA A 8 45.78 -22.04 10.82
CA ALA A 8 45.40 -21.24 9.66
C ALA A 8 44.46 -21.97 8.68
N VAL A 9 44.57 -23.30 8.58
CA VAL A 9 43.79 -24.13 7.63
C VAL A 9 42.34 -24.30 8.08
N VAL A 10 42.06 -24.21 9.38
CA VAL A 10 40.71 -24.40 9.95
C VAL A 10 39.94 -23.07 10.05
N LEU A 11 40.64 -21.94 10.18
CA LEU A 11 40.01 -20.61 10.31
C LEU A 11 39.48 -20.05 8.98
N LEU A 12 40.11 -20.37 7.85
CA LEU A 12 39.71 -19.89 6.52
C LEU A 12 38.32 -20.40 6.04
N PRO A 13 37.95 -21.68 6.18
CA PRO A 13 36.65 -22.17 5.73
C PRO A 13 35.48 -21.73 6.63
N VAL A 14 35.74 -21.47 7.92
CA VAL A 14 34.69 -21.05 8.88
C VAL A 14 34.28 -19.59 8.65
N LEU A 15 35.23 -18.70 8.34
CA LEU A 15 34.97 -17.29 8.02
C LEU A 15 34.23 -17.11 6.68
N CYS A 16 34.41 -18.04 5.73
CA CYS A 16 33.76 -18.00 4.42
C CYS A 16 32.30 -18.48 4.48
N LEU A 17 31.97 -19.41 5.38
CA LEU A 17 30.59 -19.88 5.56
C LEU A 17 29.69 -18.85 6.26
N THR A 18 30.26 -17.98 7.12
CA THR A 18 29.47 -16.99 7.87
C THR A 18 29.07 -15.75 7.07
N SER A 19 29.75 -15.45 5.96
CA SER A 19 29.45 -14.29 5.10
C SER A 19 28.35 -14.57 4.06
N LEU A 20 28.14 -15.85 3.71
CA LEU A 20 27.10 -16.29 2.77
C LEU A 20 25.70 -16.37 3.39
N LEU A 21 25.60 -16.43 4.72
CA LEU A 21 24.32 -16.50 5.45
C LEU A 21 23.72 -15.13 5.81
N SER A 22 24.43 -14.03 5.54
CA SER A 22 24.05 -12.67 5.97
C SER A 22 23.30 -11.80 4.95
N ILE A 23 23.00 -12.28 3.74
CA ILE A 23 22.29 -11.48 2.70
C ILE A 23 20.82 -11.89 2.53
N GLY A 24 20.34 -12.91 3.27
CA GLY A 24 18.95 -13.36 3.21
C GLY A 24 17.93 -12.50 3.97
N TRP A 25 18.32 -11.32 4.49
CA TRP A 25 17.45 -10.48 5.29
C TRP A 25 16.70 -9.43 4.47
N VAL A 26 15.45 -9.80 4.19
CA VAL A 26 14.23 -8.99 4.13
C VAL A 26 14.04 -8.03 2.95
N ALA A 27 13.87 -8.59 1.77
CA ALA A 27 12.92 -8.04 0.80
C ALA A 27 11.50 -8.57 1.16
N PHE A 28 10.82 -7.95 2.12
CA PHE A 28 9.38 -8.17 2.24
C PHE A 28 8.71 -7.55 1.01
N PRO A 29 7.97 -8.30 0.19
CA PRO A 29 7.16 -7.68 -0.84
C PRO A 29 6.16 -6.76 -0.15
N ALA A 30 6.08 -5.50 -0.59
CA ALA A 30 4.99 -4.63 -0.20
C ALA A 30 3.67 -5.32 -0.62
N ILE A 31 2.87 -5.75 0.35
CA ILE A 31 1.62 -6.44 0.09
C ILE A 31 0.66 -5.41 -0.52
N ALA A 32 0.49 -5.45 -1.83
CA ALA A 32 -0.56 -4.71 -2.50
C ALA A 32 -1.91 -5.31 -2.11
N GLN A 33 -2.80 -4.50 -1.55
CA GLN A 33 -4.13 -4.92 -1.14
C GLN A 33 -5.15 -4.34 -2.09
N THR A 34 -5.80 -5.21 -2.85
CA THR A 34 -6.99 -4.83 -3.63
C THR A 34 -8.20 -4.87 -2.71
N LEU A 35 -8.88 -3.73 -2.61
CA LEU A 35 -10.03 -3.51 -1.75
C LEU A 35 -11.23 -3.13 -2.62
N GLN A 36 -12.37 -3.72 -2.29
CA GLN A 36 -13.63 -3.40 -2.96
C GLN A 36 -14.65 -2.90 -1.94
N GLY A 37 -15.46 -1.93 -2.31
CA GLY A 37 -16.39 -1.32 -1.38
C GLY A 37 -17.69 -0.90 -2.00
N ARG A 38 -18.70 -0.78 -1.15
CA ARG A 38 -19.93 -0.05 -1.45
C ARG A 38 -19.85 1.29 -0.79
N GLY A 39 -20.28 2.33 -1.48
CA GLY A 39 -20.40 3.66 -0.92
C GLY A 39 -21.79 4.22 -1.08
N GLN A 40 -22.10 5.20 -0.25
CA GLN A 40 -23.35 5.94 -0.30
C GLN A 40 -23.03 7.40 -0.57
N ILE A 41 -23.82 8.01 -1.44
CA ILE A 41 -23.72 9.43 -1.73
C ILE A 41 -24.43 10.17 -0.61
N VAL A 42 -23.66 10.83 0.24
CA VAL A 42 -24.19 11.52 1.42
C VAL A 42 -24.57 12.97 1.12
N SER A 43 -24.02 13.55 0.04
CA SER A 43 -24.33 14.90 -0.44
C SER A 43 -24.11 15.01 -1.95
N GLY A 44 -24.89 15.87 -2.60
CA GLY A 44 -24.80 16.18 -4.04
C GLY A 44 -25.74 15.35 -4.93
N PRO A 45 -25.58 15.41 -6.27
CA PRO A 45 -26.44 14.68 -7.20
C PRO A 45 -26.48 13.18 -6.93
N GLY A 46 -27.69 12.62 -6.86
CA GLY A 46 -27.93 11.21 -6.56
C GLY A 46 -27.82 10.85 -5.07
N GLN A 47 -27.90 11.82 -4.15
CA GLN A 47 -27.91 11.60 -2.70
C GLN A 47 -28.83 10.44 -2.29
N GLY A 48 -28.33 9.60 -1.37
CA GLY A 48 -28.99 8.38 -0.92
C GLY A 48 -28.68 7.15 -1.76
N SER A 49 -28.24 7.31 -3.01
CA SER A 49 -27.93 6.17 -3.89
C SER A 49 -26.65 5.44 -3.45
N VAL A 50 -26.62 4.14 -3.74
CA VAL A 50 -25.49 3.26 -3.47
C VAL A 50 -24.65 3.13 -4.74
N VAL A 51 -23.34 3.21 -4.58
CA VAL A 51 -22.33 3.04 -5.64
C VAL A 51 -21.28 2.03 -5.19
N GLN A 52 -20.48 1.52 -6.12
CA GLN A 52 -19.38 0.59 -5.82
C GLN A 52 -18.03 1.18 -6.23
N ILE A 53 -16.98 0.70 -5.58
CA ILE A 53 -15.59 1.08 -5.87
C ILE A 53 -14.66 -0.14 -5.76
N SER A 54 -13.61 -0.12 -6.55
CA SER A 54 -12.48 -1.04 -6.49
C SER A 54 -11.19 -0.23 -6.59
N LEU A 55 -10.27 -0.47 -5.68
CA LEU A 55 -8.97 0.20 -5.64
C LEU A 55 -7.91 -0.75 -5.10
N THR A 56 -6.65 -0.51 -5.44
CA THR A 56 -5.50 -1.22 -4.87
C THR A 56 -4.64 -0.23 -4.11
N ILE A 57 -4.32 -0.55 -2.87
CA ILE A 57 -3.36 0.20 -2.05
C ILE A 57 -2.05 -0.58 -2.02
N ASN A 58 -0.98 0.04 -2.48
CA ASN A 58 0.39 -0.48 -2.42
C ASN A 58 1.26 0.51 -1.65
N GLY A 59 1.46 0.25 -0.35
CA GLY A 59 2.12 1.18 0.56
C GLY A 59 1.38 2.51 0.63
N ASN A 60 2.08 3.61 0.28
CA ASN A 60 1.53 4.96 0.26
C ASN A 60 0.91 5.34 -1.10
N GLN A 61 0.70 4.39 -2.00
CA GLN A 61 0.07 4.65 -3.30
C GLN A 61 -1.27 3.95 -3.39
N VAL A 62 -2.25 4.61 -4.00
CA VAL A 62 -3.54 4.03 -4.37
C VAL A 62 -3.73 4.09 -5.88
N THR A 63 -4.20 2.98 -6.45
CA THR A 63 -4.63 2.87 -7.85
C THR A 63 -6.13 2.59 -7.88
N PHE A 64 -6.89 3.39 -8.63
CA PHE A 64 -8.34 3.27 -8.71
C PHE A 64 -8.76 2.49 -9.94
N HIS A 65 -9.46 1.37 -9.76
CA HIS A 65 -9.93 0.51 -10.84
C HIS A 65 -11.36 0.80 -11.27
N SER A 66 -12.13 1.50 -10.43
CA SER A 66 -13.48 1.95 -10.75
C SER A 66 -13.85 3.21 -9.96
N GLY A 67 -15.02 3.77 -10.28
CA GLY A 67 -15.54 4.98 -9.64
C GLY A 67 -15.03 6.26 -10.30
N PRO A 68 -15.23 7.42 -9.64
CA PRO A 68 -14.99 8.73 -10.27
C PRO A 68 -13.54 8.99 -10.70
N SER A 69 -12.57 8.32 -10.07
CA SER A 69 -11.15 8.44 -10.40
C SER A 69 -10.58 7.20 -11.10
N GLN A 70 -11.40 6.43 -11.81
CA GLN A 70 -10.97 5.21 -12.50
C GLN A 70 -9.76 5.45 -13.42
N GLY A 71 -8.77 4.57 -13.35
CA GLY A 71 -7.52 4.63 -14.11
C GLY A 71 -6.48 5.57 -13.52
N GLN A 72 -6.82 6.34 -12.48
CA GLN A 72 -5.88 7.23 -11.81
C GLN A 72 -5.09 6.49 -10.73
N THR A 73 -3.89 6.99 -10.49
CA THR A 73 -3.04 6.58 -9.37
C THR A 73 -2.63 7.83 -8.60
N ALA A 74 -2.63 7.75 -7.27
CA ALA A 74 -2.29 8.88 -6.41
C ALA A 74 -1.49 8.44 -5.18
N GLN A 75 -0.67 9.36 -4.66
CA GLN A 75 0.03 9.17 -3.39
C GLN A 75 -0.89 9.53 -2.23
N ILE A 76 -0.99 8.64 -1.25
CA ILE A 76 -1.63 8.84 0.04
C ILE A 76 -0.61 9.52 0.97
N GLN A 77 -0.91 10.75 1.35
CA GLN A 77 -0.15 11.53 2.32
C GLN A 77 -1.06 11.88 3.49
N ASN A 78 -0.68 11.48 4.71
CA ASN A 78 -1.49 11.70 5.93
C ASN A 78 -2.95 11.20 5.78
N GLY A 79 -3.13 10.04 5.12
CA GLY A 79 -4.46 9.47 4.86
C GLY A 79 -5.25 10.18 3.76
N VAL A 80 -4.64 11.07 2.97
CA VAL A 80 -5.31 11.79 1.88
C VAL A 80 -4.60 11.54 0.56
N ALA A 81 -5.36 11.18 -0.48
CA ALA A 81 -4.87 11.15 -1.85
C ALA A 81 -5.62 12.18 -2.70
N ARG A 82 -4.89 12.90 -3.55
CA ARG A 82 -5.45 13.85 -4.52
C ARG A 82 -5.18 13.33 -5.92
N THR A 83 -6.22 13.20 -6.72
CA THR A 83 -6.14 12.73 -8.10
C THR A 83 -6.19 13.91 -9.09
N PRO A 84 -5.63 13.77 -10.31
CA PRO A 84 -5.57 14.86 -11.29
C PRO A 84 -6.93 15.41 -11.75
N ASP A 85 -7.99 14.62 -11.60
CA ASP A 85 -9.39 14.99 -11.84
C ASP A 85 -9.96 15.96 -10.77
N GLY A 86 -9.16 16.37 -9.80
CA GLY A 86 -9.55 17.27 -8.71
C GLY A 86 -10.25 16.59 -7.53
N ASN A 87 -10.37 15.26 -7.56
CA ASN A 87 -10.98 14.50 -6.48
C ASN A 87 -10.04 14.36 -5.28
N VAL A 88 -10.62 14.43 -4.08
CA VAL A 88 -9.91 14.24 -2.82
C VAL A 88 -10.45 12.99 -2.13
N TRP A 89 -9.56 12.05 -1.86
CA TRP A 89 -9.85 10.77 -1.23
C TRP A 89 -9.26 10.73 0.16
N GLN A 90 -10.10 10.64 1.18
CA GLN A 90 -9.70 10.56 2.59
C GLN A 90 -9.88 9.13 3.11
N PHE A 91 -8.77 8.47 3.38
CA PHE A 91 -8.66 7.11 3.91
C PHE A 91 -8.67 7.18 5.45
N ALA A 92 -9.67 6.57 6.07
CA ALA A 92 -9.74 6.51 7.52
C ALA A 92 -8.68 5.53 8.06
N GLN A 93 -7.79 6.00 8.94
CA GLN A 93 -6.82 5.13 9.58
C GLN A 93 -7.53 4.08 10.45
N GLY A 94 -7.22 2.80 10.24
CA GLY A 94 -7.77 1.68 11.01
C GLY A 94 -9.23 1.32 10.71
N ARG A 95 -9.91 2.04 9.82
CA ARG A 95 -11.24 1.68 9.33
C ARG A 95 -11.15 1.40 7.84
N ARG A 96 -11.83 0.35 7.37
CA ARG A 96 -11.99 0.10 5.93
C ARG A 96 -13.01 1.09 5.35
N GLN A 97 -12.74 2.38 5.47
CA GLN A 97 -13.62 3.45 5.02
C GLN A 97 -12.82 4.50 4.26
N VAL A 98 -13.37 4.95 3.13
CA VAL A 98 -12.80 6.02 2.31
C VAL A 98 -13.89 7.02 1.98
N THR A 99 -13.60 8.30 2.17
CA THR A 99 -14.51 9.40 1.81
C THR A 99 -13.98 10.09 0.57
N LEU A 100 -14.83 10.21 -0.45
CA LEU A 100 -14.57 10.99 -1.65
C LEU A 100 -15.23 12.35 -1.53
N TYR A 101 -14.46 13.40 -1.81
CA TYR A 101 -14.95 14.74 -2.08
C TYR A 101 -14.68 15.05 -3.57
N SER A 102 -15.76 15.25 -4.33
CA SER A 102 -15.74 15.47 -5.77
C SER A 102 -16.65 16.65 -6.12
N GLY A 103 -16.08 17.85 -6.23
CA GLY A 103 -16.85 19.08 -6.41
C GLY A 103 -17.89 19.26 -5.29
N ASN A 104 -19.17 19.25 -5.65
CA ASN A 104 -20.30 19.36 -4.72
C ASN A 104 -20.82 18.00 -4.20
N ARG A 105 -20.17 16.89 -4.54
CA ARG A 105 -20.58 15.53 -4.18
C ARG A 105 -19.66 14.94 -3.13
N VAL A 106 -20.25 14.30 -2.14
CA VAL A 106 -19.54 13.55 -1.10
C VAL A 106 -20.04 12.12 -1.09
N ILE A 107 -19.12 11.16 -1.12
CA ILE A 107 -19.44 9.73 -1.12
C ILE A 107 -18.62 9.05 -0.04
N VAL A 108 -19.27 8.27 0.82
CA VAL A 108 -18.61 7.48 1.86
C VAL A 108 -18.63 6.01 1.46
N TYR A 109 -17.46 5.44 1.22
CA TYR A 109 -17.26 4.03 0.87
C TYR A 109 -16.81 3.21 2.07
N VAL A 110 -17.38 2.01 2.22
CA VAL A 110 -16.89 0.98 3.14
C VAL A 110 -16.24 -0.12 2.31
N LEU A 111 -14.93 -0.27 2.48
CA LEU A 111 -14.07 -1.23 1.80
C LEU A 111 -14.09 -2.60 2.51
N ARG A 112 -13.84 -3.67 1.76
CA ARG A 112 -13.78 -5.06 2.21
C ARG A 112 -12.60 -5.78 1.58
#